data_AF-A0A932MAF3-F1
#
_entry.id   AF-A0A932MAF3-F1
#
_cell.length_a   1.000
_cell.length_b   1.000
_cell.length_c   1.000
_cell.angle_alpha   90.00
_cell.angle_beta   90.00
_cell.angle_gamma   90.00
#
_symmetry.space_group_name_H-M   'P 1'
#
loop_
_entity.id
_entity.type
_entity.pdbx_description
1 polymer ?
#
loop_
_entity_poly.entity_id
_entity_poly.type
_entity_poly.pdbx_seq_one_letter_code
_entity_poly.pdbx_strand_id
1 'polypeptide(L)'
;ANVAELGIPYPQEVIETTDRVIKENPQMVKNVLRGFVAGIHFGFTRKEETKKILTKYLKIQDPEILEATYQSYVQTTDRKMYPNMDGMRSGIEEVAKRIPAAKGKRAEDFVNMRFLEELEKEDFFKEIYK
;
A
#
# COMPACT_ATOMS: atom_id res chain seq x y z
N ALA A 1 -10.59 8.20 -17.84
CA ALA A 1 -11.43 7.35 -16.98
C ALA A 1 -10.78 7.30 -15.61
N ASN A 2 -11.55 7.46 -14.53
CA ASN A 2 -11.03 7.30 -13.18
C ASN A 2 -10.66 5.81 -13.00
N VAL A 3 -9.37 5.52 -12.82
CA VAL A 3 -8.89 4.14 -12.71
C VAL A 3 -9.51 3.45 -11.48
N ALA A 4 -9.86 4.21 -10.44
CA ALA A 4 -10.53 3.70 -9.24
C ALA A 4 -11.96 3.19 -9.53
N GLU A 5 -12.66 3.74 -10.52
CA GLU A 5 -14.03 3.34 -10.88
C GLU A 5 -14.07 2.06 -11.73
N LEU A 6 -12.94 1.64 -12.29
CA LEU A 6 -12.86 0.44 -13.12
C LEU A 6 -13.01 -0.85 -12.29
N GLY A 7 -12.92 -0.78 -10.96
CA GLY A 7 -13.03 -1.93 -10.06
C GLY A 7 -11.96 -2.98 -10.31
N ILE A 8 -10.90 -2.66 -11.07
CA ILE A 8 -9.78 -3.54 -11.32
C ILE A 8 -8.93 -3.52 -10.07
N PRO A 9 -8.80 -4.64 -9.34
CA PRO A 9 -7.90 -4.72 -8.20
C PRO A 9 -6.46 -4.61 -8.70
N TYR A 10 -5.92 -3.39 -8.72
CA TYR A 10 -4.54 -3.11 -9.03
C TYR A 10 -3.83 -2.59 -7.77
N PRO A 11 -2.62 -3.06 -7.44
CA PRO A 11 -1.89 -2.55 -6.29
C PRO A 11 -1.57 -1.06 -6.50
N GLN A 12 -2.20 -0.18 -5.72
CA GLN A 12 -1.99 1.28 -5.81
C GLN A 12 -0.85 1.71 -4.90
N GLU A 13 -0.92 1.31 -3.63
CA GLU A 13 0.09 1.61 -2.61
C GLU A 13 0.84 0.33 -2.25
N VAL A 14 2.02 0.16 -2.85
CA VAL A 14 2.93 -0.94 -2.54
C VAL A 14 4.23 -0.40 -1.98
N ILE A 15 4.83 -1.16 -1.07
CA ILE A 15 6.22 -0.99 -0.67
C ILE A 15 6.98 -2.23 -1.11
N GLU A 16 8.13 -2.01 -1.74
CA GLU A 16 8.94 -3.06 -2.31
C GLU A 16 10.39 -2.89 -1.86
N THR A 17 11.08 -4.02 -1.69
CA THR A 17 12.52 -4.03 -1.43
C THR A 17 13.11 -5.35 -1.96
N THR A 18 14.41 -5.52 -1.80
CA THR A 18 15.10 -6.74 -2.26
C THR A 18 15.09 -7.83 -1.18
N ASP A 19 15.10 -9.10 -1.60
CA ASP A 19 15.29 -10.25 -0.69
C ASP A 19 16.55 -10.11 0.17
N ARG A 20 17.60 -9.51 -0.40
CA ARG A 20 18.85 -9.22 0.33
C ARG A 20 18.60 -8.29 1.51
N VAL A 21 17.88 -7.19 1.31
CA VAL A 21 17.55 -6.24 2.39
C VAL A 21 16.66 -6.91 3.45
N ILE A 22 15.69 -7.72 3.03
CA ILE A 22 14.84 -8.50 3.95
C ILE A 22 15.68 -9.44 4.82
N LYS A 23 16.63 -10.15 4.22
CA LYS A 23 17.50 -11.11 4.92
C LYS A 23 18.51 -10.43 5.82
N GLU A 24 19.17 -9.37 5.35
CA GLU A 24 20.26 -8.70 6.06
C GLU A 24 19.74 -7.73 7.15
N ASN A 25 18.58 -7.13 6.96
CA ASN A 25 18.04 -6.07 7.83
C ASN A 25 16.56 -6.28 8.20
N PRO A 26 16.16 -7.46 8.73
CA PRO A 26 14.75 -7.79 8.96
C PRO A 26 14.04 -6.82 9.92
N GLN A 27 14.73 -6.36 10.97
CA GLN A 27 14.14 -5.41 11.92
C GLN A 27 13.87 -4.04 11.28
N MET A 28 14.76 -3.57 10.41
CA MET A 28 14.56 -2.32 9.67
C MET A 28 13.34 -2.44 8.76
N VAL A 29 13.23 -3.55 8.01
CA VAL A 29 12.09 -3.80 7.13
C VAL A 29 10.77 -3.81 7.91
N LYS A 30 10.73 -4.53 9.04
CA LYS A 30 9.55 -4.53 9.92
C LYS A 30 9.20 -3.13 10.43
N ASN A 31 10.19 -2.34 10.85
CA ASN A 31 9.95 -0.99 11.34
C ASN A 31 9.46 -0.04 10.24
N VAL A 32 9.96 -0.19 9.00
CA VAL A 32 9.43 0.55 7.84
C VAL A 32 7.98 0.17 7.58
N LEU A 33 7.65 -1.12 7.61
CA LEU A 33 6.26 -1.59 7.46
C LEU A 33 5.35 -1.04 8.56
N ARG A 34 5.79 -1.02 9.83
CA ARG A 34 5.02 -0.40 10.93
C ARG A 34 4.73 1.07 10.65
N GLY A 35 5.76 1.83 10.25
CA GLY A 35 5.61 3.25 9.93
C GLY A 35 4.67 3.48 8.75
N PHE A 36 4.76 2.64 7.71
CA PHE A 36 3.89 2.70 6.54
C PHE A 36 2.42 2.45 6.91
N VAL A 37 2.14 1.36 7.62
CA VAL A 37 0.79 1.00 8.11
C VAL A 37 0.22 2.08 9.03
N ALA A 38 1.02 2.60 9.97
CA ALA A 38 0.61 3.71 10.84
C ALA A 38 0.35 5.01 10.07
N GLY A 39 1.13 5.28 9.02
CA GLY A 39 0.94 6.43 8.13
C GLY A 39 -0.36 6.33 7.34
N ILE A 40 -0.71 5.15 6.83
CA ILE A 40 -2.00 4.91 6.19
C ILE A 40 -3.13 5.15 7.18
N HIS A 41 -3.04 4.58 8.39
CA HIS A 41 -4.04 4.78 9.42
C HIS A 41 -4.24 6.28 9.71
N PHE A 42 -3.15 7.03 9.90
CA PHE A 42 -3.17 8.47 10.09
C PHE A 42 -3.88 9.19 8.93
N GLY A 43 -3.58 8.81 7.67
CA GLY A 43 -4.24 9.34 6.48
C GLY A 43 -5.78 9.23 6.54
N PHE A 44 -6.27 8.08 7.01
CA PHE A 44 -7.71 7.84 7.16
C PHE A 44 -8.35 8.55 8.36
N THR A 45 -7.62 8.72 9.46
CA THR A 45 -8.21 9.20 10.74
C THR A 45 -7.89 10.66 11.07
N ARG A 46 -7.01 11.31 10.31
CA ARG A 46 -6.57 12.70 10.49
C ARG A 46 -6.62 13.48 9.18
N LYS A 47 -7.84 13.68 8.65
CA LYS A 47 -8.08 14.30 7.34
C LYS A 47 -7.40 15.67 7.19
N GLU A 48 -7.61 16.59 8.12
CA GLU A 48 -7.13 17.97 7.96
C GLU A 48 -5.60 18.05 8.09
N GLU A 49 -5.00 17.25 8.96
CA GLU A 49 -3.55 17.12 9.08
C GLU A 49 -2.94 16.46 7.84
N THR A 50 -3.61 15.45 7.30
CA THR A 50 -3.21 14.81 6.04
C THR A 50 -3.26 15.82 4.89
N LYS A 51 -4.33 16.63 4.79
CA LYS A 51 -4.42 17.71 3.80
C LYS A 51 -3.30 18.73 3.94
N LYS A 52 -2.88 19.10 5.17
CA LYS A 52 -1.70 19.97 5.39
C LYS A 52 -0.41 19.33 4.86
N ILE A 53 -0.23 18.02 5.06
CA ILE A 53 0.91 17.27 4.52
C ILE A 53 0.85 17.28 2.98
N LEU A 54 -0.30 16.99 2.38
CA LEU A 54 -0.50 17.03 0.94
C LEU A 54 -0.19 18.43 0.36
N THR A 55 -0.67 19.52 0.97
CA THR A 55 -0.30 20.89 0.57
C THR A 55 1.21 21.11 0.64
N LYS A 56 1.86 20.68 1.72
CA LYS A 56 3.30 20.88 1.91
C LYS A 56 4.14 20.17 0.84
N TYR A 57 3.82 18.92 0.52
CA TYR A 57 4.64 18.07 -0.34
C TYR A 57 4.20 18.06 -1.81
N LEU A 58 2.90 18.16 -2.09
CA LEU A 58 2.36 18.21 -3.46
C LEU A 58 2.15 19.65 -3.97
N LYS A 59 2.36 20.67 -3.12
CA LYS A 59 2.22 22.10 -3.45
C LYS A 59 0.84 22.49 -3.97
N ILE A 60 -0.20 21.75 -3.56
CA ILE A 60 -1.59 22.03 -3.92
C ILE A 60 -2.11 23.18 -3.05
N GLN A 61 -2.47 24.28 -3.70
CA GLN A 61 -3.02 25.49 -3.06
C GLN A 61 -4.53 25.62 -3.23
N ASP A 62 -5.08 25.05 -4.31
CA ASP A 62 -6.50 25.06 -4.58
C ASP A 62 -7.25 24.12 -3.61
N PRO A 63 -8.23 24.62 -2.83
CA PRO A 63 -8.95 23.81 -1.86
C PRO A 63 -9.76 22.65 -2.44
N GLU A 64 -10.31 22.81 -3.65
CA GLU A 64 -11.11 21.78 -4.32
C GLU A 64 -10.21 20.66 -4.83
N ILE A 65 -9.06 21.01 -5.43
CA ILE A 65 -8.05 20.02 -5.86
C ILE A 65 -7.49 19.28 -4.64
N LEU A 66 -7.25 19.98 -3.53
CA LEU A 66 -6.74 19.36 -2.30
C LEU A 66 -7.75 18.36 -1.72
N GLU A 67 -9.02 18.73 -1.70
CA GLU A 67 -10.09 17.84 -1.25
C GLU A 67 -10.22 16.62 -2.17
N ALA A 68 -10.27 16.83 -3.49
CA ALA A 68 -10.33 15.74 -4.46
C ALA A 68 -9.12 14.79 -4.36
N THR A 69 -7.93 15.33 -4.11
CA THR A 69 -6.70 14.52 -3.90
C THR A 69 -6.82 13.65 -2.65
N TYR A 70 -7.30 14.21 -1.53
CA TYR A 70 -7.55 13.44 -0.32
C TYR A 70 -8.61 12.35 -0.54
N GLN A 71 -9.71 12.68 -1.23
CA GLN A 71 -10.76 11.70 -1.52
C GLN A 71 -10.26 10.57 -2.42
N SER A 72 -9.45 10.89 -3.43
CA SER A 72 -8.80 9.89 -4.28
C SER A 72 -7.95 8.92 -3.45
N TYR A 73 -7.08 9.45 -2.58
CA TYR A 73 -6.26 8.64 -1.67
C TYR A 73 -7.11 7.70 -0.80
N VAL A 74 -8.19 8.22 -0.18
CA VAL A 74 -9.10 7.41 0.66
C VAL A 74 -9.83 6.34 -0.13
N GLN A 75 -10.19 6.61 -1.39
CA GLN A 75 -10.91 5.67 -2.25
C GLN A 75 -10.01 4.56 -2.80
N THR A 76 -8.74 4.85 -3.07
CA THR A 76 -7.82 3.90 -3.71
C THR A 76 -6.99 3.07 -2.73
N THR A 77 -6.89 3.51 -1.47
CA THR A 77 -6.10 2.81 -0.45
C THR A 77 -6.94 1.79 0.30
N ASP A 78 -6.45 0.55 0.41
CA ASP A 78 -7.14 -0.49 1.18
C ASP A 78 -6.95 -0.25 2.69
N ARG A 79 -8.07 0.04 3.38
CA ARG A 79 -8.10 0.24 4.83
C ARG A 79 -7.63 -0.99 5.63
N LYS A 80 -7.72 -2.20 5.08
CA LYS A 80 -7.24 -3.41 5.76
C LYS A 80 -5.73 -3.43 5.83
N MET A 81 -5.02 -2.71 4.95
CA MET A 81 -3.55 -2.65 4.89
C MET A 81 -2.91 -4.03 4.63
N TYR A 82 -3.65 -4.90 3.92
CA TYR A 82 -3.18 -6.20 3.44
C TYR A 82 -3.08 -6.19 1.92
N PRO A 83 -2.10 -6.90 1.33
CA PRO A 83 -1.99 -6.99 -0.12
C PRO A 83 -3.17 -7.75 -0.71
N ASN A 84 -3.66 -7.27 -1.87
CA ASN A 84 -4.67 -7.96 -2.65
C ASN A 84 -4.02 -9.03 -3.53
N MET A 85 -3.99 -10.27 -3.03
CA MET A 85 -3.35 -11.40 -3.72
C MET A 85 -3.99 -11.75 -5.07
N ASP A 86 -5.32 -11.58 -5.20
CA ASP A 86 -6.02 -11.81 -6.46
C ASP A 86 -5.63 -10.75 -7.50
N GLY A 87 -5.54 -9.48 -7.09
CA GLY A 87 -5.06 -8.39 -7.92
C GLY A 87 -3.61 -8.58 -8.38
N MET A 88 -2.74 -9.06 -7.47
CA MET A 88 -1.36 -9.43 -7.81
C MET A 88 -1.32 -10.55 -8.85
N ARG A 89 -2.13 -11.60 -8.69
CA ARG A 89 -2.22 -12.69 -9.67
C ARG A 89 -2.68 -12.17 -11.04
N SER A 90 -3.75 -11.38 -11.08
CA SER A 90 -4.23 -10.77 -12.34
C SER A 90 -3.19 -9.85 -12.99
N GLY A 91 -2.45 -9.08 -12.19
CA GLY A 91 -1.34 -8.26 -12.67
C GLY A 91 -0.22 -9.09 -13.28
N ILE A 92 0.20 -10.17 -12.62
CA ILE A 92 1.22 -11.11 -13.14
C ILE A 92 0.76 -11.75 -14.45
N GLU A 93 -0.50 -12.17 -14.55
CA GLU A 93 -1.07 -12.74 -15.78
C GLU A 93 -1.07 -11.73 -16.93
N GLU A 94 -1.41 -10.47 -16.67
CA GLU A 94 -1.35 -9.40 -17.67
C GLU A 94 0.10 -9.14 -18.12
N VAL A 95 1.04 -9.07 -17.19
CA VAL A 95 2.47 -8.92 -17.48
C VAL A 95 2.98 -10.10 -18.31
N ALA A 96 2.54 -11.33 -18.01
CA ALA A 96 2.94 -12.54 -18.72
C ALA A 96 2.50 -12.56 -20.20
N LYS A 97 1.50 -11.76 -20.60
CA LYS A 97 1.13 -11.59 -22.02
C LYS A 97 2.23 -10.91 -22.83
N ARG A 98 3.09 -10.13 -22.19
CA ARG A 98 4.16 -9.33 -22.84
C ARG A 98 5.57 -9.77 -22.43
N ILE A 99 5.72 -10.31 -21.22
CA ILE A 99 7.00 -10.75 -20.66
C ILE A 99 6.96 -12.25 -20.41
N PRO A 100 7.55 -13.08 -21.30
CA PRO A 100 7.51 -14.55 -21.15
C PRO A 100 8.06 -15.06 -19.81
N ALA A 101 9.03 -14.34 -19.21
CA ALA A 101 9.62 -14.70 -17.92
C ALA A 101 8.64 -14.63 -16.73
N ALA A 102 7.53 -13.90 -16.87
CA ALA A 102 6.48 -13.82 -15.85
C ALA A 102 5.49 -15.00 -15.92
N LYS A 103 5.52 -15.80 -17.00
CA LYS A 103 4.60 -16.92 -17.18
C LYS A 103 4.79 -17.98 -16.09
N GLY A 104 3.69 -18.35 -15.42
CA GLY A 104 3.70 -19.36 -14.37
C GLY A 104 4.28 -18.89 -13.03
N LYS A 105 4.63 -17.61 -12.89
CA LYS A 105 4.97 -17.03 -11.59
C LYS A 105 3.71 -16.88 -10.73
N ARG A 106 3.87 -17.04 -9.42
CA ARG A 106 2.79 -16.91 -8.44
C ARG A 106 2.91 -15.60 -7.68
N ALA A 107 1.81 -15.10 -7.14
CA ALA A 107 1.82 -13.86 -6.35
C ALA A 107 2.72 -13.98 -5.11
N GLU A 108 2.76 -15.16 -4.51
CA GLU A 108 3.60 -15.50 -3.35
C GLU A 108 5.10 -15.45 -3.66
N ASP A 109 5.50 -15.49 -4.94
CA ASP A 109 6.90 -15.33 -5.32
C ASP A 109 7.35 -13.85 -5.21
N PHE A 110 6.40 -12.91 -5.05
CA PHE A 110 6.65 -11.47 -4.96
C PHE A 110 6.13 -10.82 -3.67
N VAL A 111 5.25 -11.51 -2.93
CA VAL A 111 4.65 -10.98 -1.71
C VAL A 111 5.21 -11.70 -0.48
N ASN A 112 5.86 -10.93 0.39
CA ASN A 112 6.36 -11.43 1.68
C ASN A 112 5.44 -11.01 2.83
N MET A 113 4.62 -11.95 3.31
CA MET A 113 3.63 -11.71 4.38
C MET A 113 4.20 -11.76 5.79
N ARG A 114 5.43 -12.25 5.97
CA ARG A 114 6.01 -12.55 7.29
C ARG A 114 5.88 -11.38 8.27
N PHE A 115 6.26 -10.17 7.84
CA PHE A 115 6.26 -9.03 8.73
C PHE A 115 4.86 -8.53 9.06
N LEU A 116 3.89 -8.64 8.14
CA LEU A 116 2.48 -8.32 8.44
C LEU A 116 1.91 -9.29 9.47
N GLU A 117 2.16 -10.59 9.30
CA GLU A 117 1.74 -11.63 10.26
C GLU A 117 2.39 -11.45 11.64
N GLU A 118 3.66 -11.06 11.69
CA GLU A 118 4.33 -10.74 12.95
C GLU A 118 3.67 -9.53 13.64
N LEU A 119 3.30 -8.49 12.89
CA LEU A 119 2.60 -7.31 13.45
C LEU A 119 1.20 -7.66 13.95
N GLU A 120 0.50 -8.56 13.27
CA GLU A 120 -0.80 -9.05 13.74
C GLU A 120 -0.68 -9.81 15.06
N LYS A 121 0.32 -10.68 15.18
CA LYS A 121 0.62 -11.41 16.44
C LYS A 121 1.05 -10.49 17.58
N GLU A 122 1.63 -9.34 17.26
CA GLU A 122 2.00 -8.30 18.23
C GLU A 122 0.83 -7.37 18.60
N ASP A 123 -0.38 -7.67 18.14
CA ASP A 123 -1.57 -6.82 18.33
C ASP A 123 -1.42 -5.38 17.80
N PHE A 124 -0.43 -5.12 16.95
CA PHE A 124 -0.10 -3.77 16.46
C PHE A 124 -1.29 -3.09 15.79
N PHE A 125 -2.05 -3.82 14.96
CA PHE A 125 -3.25 -3.27 14.33
C PHE A 125 -4.28 -2.86 15.39
N LYS A 126 -4.50 -3.67 16.43
CA LYS A 126 -5.41 -3.29 17.52
C LYS A 126 -4.93 -2.04 18.23
N GLU A 127 -3.61 -1.88 18.42
CA GLU A 127 -3.05 -0.69 19.07
C GLU A 127 -3.31 0.60 18.28
N ILE A 128 -3.12 0.58 16.96
CA ILE A 128 -3.32 1.77 16.13
C ILE A 128 -4.80 2.10 15.88
N TYR A 129 -5.73 1.16 16.07
CA TYR A 129 -7.18 1.39 15.96
C TYR A 129 -7.89 1.63 17.30
N LYS A 130 -7.17 1.74 18.42
CA LYS A 130 -7.73 2.22 19.70
C LYS A 130 -8.04 3.72 19.63
#